data_AF-A0AAU9IJJ1-F1
#
_entry.id   AF-A0AAU9IJJ1-F1
#
_cell.length_a   1.000
_cell.length_b   1.000
_cell.length_c   1.000
_cell.angle_alpha   90.00
_cell.angle_beta   90.00
_cell.angle_gamma   90.00
#
_symmetry.space_group_name_H-M   'P 1'
#
loop_
_entity.id
_entity.type
_entity.pdbx_description
1 polymer ?
#
loop_
_entity_poly.entity_id
_entity_poly.type
_entity_poly.pdbx_seq_one_letter_code
_entity_poly.pdbx_strand_id
1 'polypeptide(L)'
;MEEIVCDICFEEFNEAEHTPLQLLCGHTFCKICINDIKSRHQHIECPHDRQADRRDPHDISKNFIVLDLLNRFSDYTKSQSLPKQMVHHTPYDRSTLEQKIEELLSCYHQYQPGFYGDSENQLKHGYGVYMWENGVLYRGEFRSSRKNGFGVLISQGSFTYAGQFVDDKREGFGLQKWQSGNSYIGYWSNDKMNGKGKMYYYDGSLYEGDFINGLKHGQGIYEWPDGSKYRGDFVKDKYEGYGEMIYSNGDIYEGNWEDDKRSGRGKMKLKDGHIYNGYFKDDKKHGKGMIIYRDKSKYRGIFKDNKKDDRGVRTTPKGTRHEELWRDGVKYY
;
A
#
# COMPACT_ATOMS: atom_id res chain seq x y z
N MET A 1 -36.33 -6.86 -0.47
CA MET A 1 -35.27 -7.67 0.14
C MET A 1 -34.03 -7.43 -0.69
N GLU A 2 -32.92 -7.02 -0.09
CA GLU A 2 -31.65 -6.89 -0.83
C GLU A 2 -31.22 -8.29 -1.27
N GLU A 3 -31.08 -8.49 -2.58
CA GLU A 3 -30.66 -9.78 -3.15
C GLU A 3 -29.18 -9.98 -2.86
N ILE A 4 -28.88 -11.00 -2.05
CA ILE A 4 -27.54 -11.34 -1.63
C ILE A 4 -26.91 -12.26 -2.70
N VAL A 5 -25.69 -11.93 -3.15
CA VAL A 5 -24.95 -12.70 -4.16
C VAL A 5 -23.80 -13.46 -3.51
N CYS A 6 -23.64 -14.72 -3.85
CA CYS A 6 -22.54 -15.54 -3.35
C CYS A 6 -21.23 -15.23 -4.07
N ASP A 7 -20.17 -14.92 -3.35
CA ASP A 7 -18.85 -14.57 -3.91
C ASP A 7 -18.07 -15.79 -4.46
N ILE A 8 -18.53 -17.02 -4.22
CA ILE A 8 -17.90 -18.24 -4.75
C ILE A 8 -18.51 -18.65 -6.09
N CYS A 9 -19.83 -18.85 -6.11
CA CYS A 9 -20.53 -19.35 -7.30
C CYS A 9 -21.16 -18.23 -8.12
N PHE A 10 -21.19 -17.00 -7.59
CA PHE A 10 -21.91 -15.86 -8.12
C PHE A 10 -23.44 -16.01 -8.15
N GLU A 11 -24.01 -17.08 -7.58
CA GLU A 11 -25.47 -17.29 -7.49
C GLU A 11 -26.15 -16.32 -6.52
N GLU A 12 -27.35 -15.88 -6.90
CA GLU A 12 -28.24 -15.11 -6.03
C GLU A 12 -28.92 -16.06 -5.06
N PHE A 13 -29.13 -15.59 -3.84
CA PHE A 13 -29.87 -16.37 -2.87
C PHE A 13 -30.68 -15.51 -1.91
N ASN A 14 -31.77 -16.11 -1.44
CA ASN A 14 -32.58 -15.59 -0.36
C ASN A 14 -32.10 -16.20 0.97
N GLU A 15 -32.12 -15.43 2.06
CA GLU A 15 -31.81 -15.93 3.42
C GLU A 15 -32.62 -17.18 3.79
N ALA A 16 -33.84 -17.32 3.24
CA ALA A 16 -34.72 -18.48 3.47
C ALA A 16 -34.31 -19.75 2.69
N GLU A 17 -33.66 -19.63 1.52
CA GLU A 17 -33.30 -20.77 0.66
C GLU A 17 -31.80 -21.11 0.71
N HIS A 18 -30.95 -20.12 0.98
CA HIS A 18 -29.55 -20.32 1.32
C HIS A 18 -29.23 -19.48 2.55
N THR A 19 -29.00 -20.15 3.68
CA THR A 19 -28.55 -19.50 4.91
C THR A 19 -27.18 -18.86 4.66
N PRO A 20 -27.05 -17.52 4.67
CA PRO A 20 -25.77 -16.88 4.42
C PRO A 20 -24.82 -17.15 5.60
N LEU A 21 -23.56 -17.42 5.30
CA LEU A 21 -22.47 -17.04 6.19
C LEU A 21 -21.85 -15.78 5.60
N GLN A 22 -22.13 -14.66 6.24
CA GLN A 22 -21.37 -13.45 6.05
C GLN A 22 -20.19 -13.51 7.02
N LEU A 23 -18.97 -13.56 6.51
CA LEU A 23 -17.79 -13.44 7.37
C LEU A 23 -17.66 -11.97 7.82
N LEU A 24 -16.99 -11.73 8.95
CA LEU A 24 -16.68 -10.38 9.45
C LEU A 24 -16.00 -9.50 8.38
N CYS A 25 -15.36 -10.11 7.39
CA CYS A 25 -14.71 -9.45 6.27
C CYS A 25 -15.66 -8.98 5.15
N GLY A 26 -16.98 -9.07 5.32
CA GLY A 26 -17.98 -8.55 4.38
C GLY A 26 -18.26 -9.43 3.15
N HIS A 27 -17.49 -10.51 2.95
CA HIS A 27 -17.76 -11.50 1.92
C HIS A 27 -19.00 -12.33 2.22
N THR A 28 -19.70 -12.72 1.16
CA THR A 28 -20.95 -13.45 1.25
C THR A 28 -20.84 -14.81 0.58
N PHE A 29 -21.16 -15.89 1.32
CA PHE A 29 -21.04 -17.25 0.81
C PHE A 29 -22.35 -18.04 0.91
N CYS A 30 -22.65 -18.80 -0.14
CA CYS A 30 -23.80 -19.69 -0.18
C CYS A 30 -23.51 -20.98 0.59
N LYS A 31 -24.49 -21.50 1.34
CA LYS A 31 -24.37 -22.76 2.09
C LYS A 31 -23.89 -23.95 1.23
N ILE A 32 -24.37 -24.05 -0.01
CA ILE A 32 -23.96 -25.09 -0.97
C ILE A 32 -22.46 -24.99 -1.24
N CYS A 33 -21.99 -23.79 -1.57
CA CYS A 33 -20.61 -23.46 -1.85
C CYS A 33 -19.70 -23.80 -0.66
N ILE A 34 -20.18 -23.53 0.55
CA ILE A 34 -19.44 -23.83 1.79
C ILE A 34 -19.34 -25.34 2.00
N ASN A 35 -20.44 -26.07 1.81
CA ASN A 35 -20.48 -27.51 2.01
C ASN A 35 -19.67 -28.27 0.94
N ASP A 36 -19.72 -27.83 -0.32
CA ASP A 36 -18.91 -28.38 -1.41
C ASP A 36 -17.41 -28.21 -1.12
N ILE A 37 -17.01 -27.05 -0.58
CA ILE A 37 -15.62 -26.81 -0.19
C ILE A 37 -15.23 -27.64 1.05
N LYS A 38 -16.11 -27.81 2.05
CA LYS A 38 -15.84 -28.72 3.18
C LYS A 38 -15.64 -30.18 2.76
N SER A 39 -16.32 -30.63 1.69
CA SER A 39 -16.19 -31.98 1.12
C SER A 39 -14.89 -32.18 0.32
N ARG A 40 -14.25 -31.10 -0.14
CA ARG A 40 -13.00 -31.09 -0.90
C ARG A 40 -11.93 -30.37 -0.07
N HIS A 41 -11.18 -31.08 0.77
CA HIS A 41 -10.21 -30.55 1.76
C HIS A 41 -9.33 -29.35 1.34
N GLN A 42 -9.91 -28.15 1.25
CA GLN A 42 -9.23 -26.86 1.11
C GLN A 42 -10.09 -25.82 1.82
N HIS A 43 -9.51 -25.09 2.75
CA HIS A 43 -10.20 -24.09 3.56
C HIS A 43 -10.87 -23.01 2.69
N ILE A 44 -12.06 -22.56 3.08
CA ILE A 44 -12.60 -21.27 2.59
C ILE A 44 -11.84 -20.20 3.35
N GLU A 45 -10.63 -19.90 2.87
CA GLU A 45 -9.89 -18.76 3.35
C GLU A 45 -10.39 -17.55 2.57
N CYS A 46 -10.97 -16.62 3.29
CA CYS A 46 -10.95 -15.26 2.81
C CYS A 46 -9.48 -14.87 2.60
N PRO A 47 -9.06 -14.21 1.51
CA PRO A 47 -7.64 -13.88 1.31
C PRO A 47 -7.00 -13.10 2.47
N HIS A 48 -7.80 -12.37 3.26
CA HIS A 48 -7.38 -11.71 4.49
C HIS A 48 -7.34 -12.63 5.73
N ASP A 49 -7.96 -13.81 5.70
CA ASP A 49 -7.87 -14.86 6.73
C ASP A 49 -6.56 -15.68 6.65
N ARG A 50 -5.63 -15.34 5.75
CA ARG A 50 -4.23 -15.81 5.86
C ARG A 50 -3.54 -15.34 7.15
N GLN A 51 -4.23 -14.58 8.00
CA GLN A 51 -3.81 -14.24 9.36
C GLN A 51 -4.82 -14.69 10.41
N ALA A 52 -4.81 -15.98 10.76
CA ALA A 52 -5.37 -16.45 12.03
C ALA A 52 -4.43 -17.48 12.67
N ASP A 53 -3.40 -16.90 13.31
CA ASP A 53 -2.74 -17.32 14.54
C ASP A 53 -3.14 -18.68 15.17
N ARG A 54 -2.20 -19.64 15.18
CA ARG A 54 -2.27 -20.89 15.98
C ARG A 54 -1.42 -20.77 17.25
N ARG A 55 -1.68 -19.80 18.11
CA ARG A 55 -0.98 -19.68 19.41
C ARG A 55 -1.95 -19.72 20.59
N ASP A 56 -1.48 -20.37 21.65
CA ASP A 56 -2.13 -20.57 22.94
C ASP A 56 -2.61 -19.23 23.54
N PRO A 57 -3.84 -19.12 24.10
CA PRO A 57 -4.32 -17.91 24.77
C PRO A 57 -3.43 -17.40 25.93
N HIS A 58 -2.51 -18.21 26.46
CA HIS A 58 -1.50 -17.77 27.43
C HIS A 58 -0.22 -17.21 26.79
N ASP A 59 -0.12 -17.22 25.44
CA ASP A 59 1.03 -16.76 24.65
C ASP A 59 0.66 -15.60 23.69
N ILE A 60 -0.45 -14.92 23.96
CA ILE A 60 -0.86 -13.73 23.20
C ILE A 60 -0.04 -12.53 23.66
N SER A 61 0.84 -12.06 22.77
CA SER A 61 1.54 -10.78 22.93
C SER A 61 0.55 -9.63 23.10
N LYS A 62 0.82 -8.74 24.07
CA LYS A 62 -0.01 -7.61 24.54
C LYS A 62 -0.55 -6.65 23.46
N ASN A 63 -0.16 -6.80 22.19
CA ASN A 63 -0.64 -6.01 21.07
C ASN A 63 -2.07 -6.37 20.60
N PHE A 64 -2.64 -7.52 20.99
CA PHE A 64 -4.02 -7.85 20.64
C PHE A 64 -5.05 -7.01 21.42
N ILE A 65 -4.70 -6.58 22.64
CA ILE A 65 -5.51 -5.66 23.47
C ILE A 65 -5.61 -4.28 22.82
N VAL A 66 -4.60 -3.87 22.04
CA VAL A 66 -4.56 -2.57 21.37
C VAL A 66 -5.58 -2.50 20.22
N LEU A 67 -5.84 -3.61 19.53
CA LEU A 67 -6.83 -3.67 18.45
C LEU A 67 -8.28 -3.75 18.98
N ASP A 68 -8.52 -4.40 20.13
CA ASP A 68 -9.83 -4.36 20.81
C ASP A 68 -10.14 -2.95 21.35
N LEU A 69 -9.11 -2.25 21.86
CA LEU A 69 -9.25 -0.85 22.28
C LEU A 69 -9.60 0.07 21.12
N LEU A 70 -8.99 -0.11 19.93
CA LEU A 70 -9.28 0.69 18.73
C LEU A 70 -10.70 0.48 18.18
N ASN A 71 -11.25 -0.74 18.31
CA ASN A 71 -12.64 -1.02 17.94
C ASN A 71 -13.68 -0.40 18.91
N ARG A 72 -13.29 -0.03 20.13
CA ARG A 72 -14.15 0.75 21.05
C ARG A 72 -14.16 2.25 20.75
N PHE A 73 -13.36 2.74 19.80
CA PHE A 73 -13.37 4.15 19.37
C PHE A 73 -14.37 4.44 18.23
N SER A 74 -15.28 3.52 17.91
CA SER A 74 -16.38 3.76 16.97
C SER A 74 -17.40 4.82 17.43
N ASP A 75 -17.22 5.44 18.59
CA ASP A 75 -17.98 6.61 19.06
C ASP A 75 -17.25 7.95 18.93
N TYR A 76 -16.06 8.00 18.30
CA TYR A 76 -15.29 9.26 18.19
C TYR A 76 -15.75 10.20 17.06
N THR A 77 -16.75 9.82 16.26
CA THR A 77 -17.28 10.66 15.15
C THR A 77 -18.43 11.58 15.57
N LYS A 78 -18.77 11.68 16.86
CA LYS A 78 -19.92 12.50 17.32
C LYS A 78 -19.67 13.51 18.46
N SER A 79 -18.43 13.81 18.86
CA SER A 79 -18.18 14.87 19.85
C SER A 79 -17.22 15.95 19.37
N GLN A 80 -17.65 17.18 19.61
CA GLN A 80 -17.04 18.49 19.35
C GLN A 80 -15.51 18.57 19.53
N SER A 81 -14.89 19.30 18.59
CA SER A 81 -13.60 19.99 18.71
C SER A 81 -12.47 19.22 19.39
N LEU A 82 -11.89 18.27 18.66
CA LEU A 82 -10.48 17.95 18.86
C LEU A 82 -9.64 19.21 18.55
N PRO A 83 -8.71 19.62 19.42
CA PRO A 83 -7.78 20.68 19.07
C PRO A 83 -7.05 20.29 17.78
N LYS A 84 -7.02 21.23 16.81
CA LYS A 84 -6.24 21.09 15.58
C LYS A 84 -4.83 20.66 15.97
N GLN A 85 -4.43 19.45 15.53
CA GLN A 85 -3.06 18.92 15.50
C GLN A 85 -2.13 19.53 16.55
N MET A 86 -1.93 18.84 17.67
CA MET A 86 -0.69 19.01 18.41
C MET A 86 0.43 18.47 17.52
N VAL A 87 1.06 19.37 16.76
CA VAL A 87 2.28 19.08 16.01
C VAL A 87 3.34 18.78 17.05
N HIS A 88 3.57 17.49 17.32
CA HIS A 88 4.79 17.06 17.98
C HIS A 88 5.91 17.39 17.01
N HIS A 89 6.54 18.55 17.21
CA HIS A 89 7.80 18.88 16.54
C HIS A 89 8.85 17.88 17.01
N THR A 90 8.97 16.79 16.28
CA THR A 90 10.15 15.95 16.41
C THR A 90 11.29 16.71 15.73
N PRO A 91 12.55 16.58 16.19
CA PRO A 91 13.70 17.18 15.48
C PRO A 91 13.90 16.64 14.05
N TYR A 92 13.02 15.75 13.60
CA TYR A 92 13.02 15.04 12.33
C TYR A 92 11.85 15.41 11.42
N ASP A 93 11.11 16.48 11.75
CA ASP A 93 10.11 17.04 10.83
C ASP A 93 10.78 17.41 9.50
N ARG A 94 10.08 17.17 8.38
CA ARG A 94 10.64 17.40 7.03
C ARG A 94 11.22 18.80 6.89
N SER A 95 10.48 19.83 7.29
CA SER A 95 10.90 21.23 7.20
C SER A 95 12.18 21.51 7.99
N THR A 96 12.32 20.92 9.17
CA THR A 96 13.53 21.05 9.99
C THR A 96 14.74 20.39 9.33
N LEU A 97 14.56 19.20 8.75
CA LEU A 97 15.62 18.51 8.01
C LEU A 97 16.01 19.29 6.73
N GLU A 98 15.03 19.85 6.03
CA GLU A 98 15.25 20.70 4.85
C GLU A 98 16.03 21.96 5.20
N GLN A 99 15.62 22.65 6.28
CA GLN A 99 16.31 23.84 6.77
C GLN A 99 17.78 23.54 7.10
N LYS A 100 18.07 22.43 7.79
CA LYS A 100 19.46 22.03 8.10
C LYS A 100 20.31 21.75 6.85
N ILE A 101 19.70 21.22 5.79
CA ILE A 101 20.36 21.04 4.49
C ILE A 101 20.67 22.40 3.86
N GLU A 102 19.70 23.31 3.83
CA GLU A 102 19.83 24.66 3.27
C GLU A 102 20.87 25.50 4.01
N GLU A 103 20.88 25.43 5.35
CA GLU A 103 21.89 26.09 6.18
C GLU A 103 23.31 25.65 5.81
N LEU A 104 23.54 24.35 5.63
CA LEU A 104 24.86 23.83 5.26
C LEU A 104 25.23 24.15 3.81
N LEU A 105 24.26 24.13 2.89
CA LEU A 105 24.47 24.58 1.51
C LEU A 105 24.88 26.06 1.46
N SER A 106 24.26 26.91 2.28
CA SER A 106 24.52 28.36 2.30
C SER A 106 25.97 28.72 2.69
N CYS A 107 26.60 27.89 3.52
CA CYS A 107 27.98 28.08 3.98
C CYS A 107 28.98 27.10 3.35
N TYR A 108 28.58 26.32 2.33
CA TYR A 108 29.43 25.32 1.69
C TYR A 108 30.78 25.89 1.22
N HIS A 109 30.77 27.06 0.58
CA HIS A 109 31.97 27.71 0.02
C HIS A 109 32.96 28.23 1.08
N GLN A 110 32.59 28.21 2.37
CA GLN A 110 33.46 28.66 3.46
C GLN A 110 34.45 27.59 3.89
N TYR A 111 34.25 26.32 3.50
CA TYR A 111 35.08 25.20 3.93
C TYR A 111 36.07 24.79 2.85
N GLN A 112 37.33 24.61 3.25
CA GLN A 112 38.36 23.94 2.45
C GLN A 112 38.42 22.46 2.85
N PRO A 113 39.01 21.56 2.04
CA PRO A 113 39.23 20.18 2.42
C PRO A 113 39.92 20.07 3.79
N GLY A 114 39.36 19.27 4.69
CA GLY A 114 39.83 19.19 6.08
C GLY A 114 38.72 19.01 7.10
N PHE A 115 39.13 18.83 8.36
CA PHE A 115 38.24 18.67 9.51
C PHE A 115 38.27 19.90 10.42
N TYR A 116 37.08 20.34 10.84
CA TYR A 116 36.85 21.46 11.73
C TYR A 116 35.89 21.02 12.84
N GLY A 117 36.41 20.71 14.02
CA GLY A 117 35.56 20.25 15.12
C GLY A 117 36.34 19.63 16.26
N ASP A 118 35.60 18.98 17.15
CA ASP A 118 36.16 18.35 18.35
C ASP A 118 37.00 17.11 17.98
N SER A 119 38.02 16.83 18.80
CA SER A 119 38.86 15.65 18.63
C SER A 119 39.18 15.02 19.97
N GLU A 120 39.27 13.69 19.97
CA GLU A 120 39.64 12.90 21.14
C GLU A 120 40.66 11.84 20.69
N ASN A 121 41.82 11.77 21.36
CA ASN A 121 42.90 10.84 21.02
C ASN A 121 43.30 10.89 19.52
N GLN A 122 43.39 12.10 18.95
CA GLN A 122 43.69 12.33 17.53
C GLN A 122 42.64 11.78 16.54
N LEU A 123 41.49 11.34 17.04
CA LEU A 123 40.35 10.91 16.24
C LEU A 123 39.27 12.00 16.25
N LYS A 124 38.48 12.08 15.17
CA LYS A 124 37.31 12.99 15.13
C LYS A 124 36.28 12.47 16.12
N HIS A 125 35.84 13.31 17.05
CA HIS A 125 34.88 12.96 18.09
C HIS A 125 33.97 14.16 18.33
N GLY A 126 32.74 13.97 18.80
CA GLY A 126 31.85 15.09 19.12
C GLY A 126 31.33 15.75 17.85
N TYR A 127 31.11 17.06 17.86
CA TYR A 127 30.52 17.75 16.71
C TYR A 127 31.61 18.32 15.80
N GLY A 128 31.44 18.22 14.48
CA GLY A 128 32.37 18.80 13.54
C GLY A 128 31.88 18.86 12.10
N VAL A 129 32.68 19.52 11.28
CA VAL A 129 32.54 19.62 9.83
C VAL A 129 33.72 18.94 9.17
N TYR A 130 33.46 18.10 8.18
CA TYR A 130 34.49 17.47 7.37
C TYR A 130 34.20 17.66 5.89
N MET A 131 35.12 18.33 5.19
CA MET A 131 35.11 18.46 3.73
C MET A 131 36.15 17.48 3.17
N TRP A 132 35.73 16.56 2.32
CA TRP A 132 36.62 15.66 1.59
C TRP A 132 37.17 16.37 0.35
N GLU A 133 38.32 15.90 -0.15
CA GLU A 133 38.96 16.42 -1.38
C GLU A 133 38.05 16.37 -2.62
N ASN A 134 37.08 15.44 -2.64
CA ASN A 134 36.11 15.30 -3.73
C ASN A 134 34.90 16.24 -3.61
N GLY A 135 34.89 17.17 -2.65
CA GLY A 135 33.79 18.12 -2.44
C GLY A 135 32.57 17.53 -1.72
N VAL A 136 32.68 16.34 -1.14
CA VAL A 136 31.66 15.88 -0.19
C VAL A 136 31.83 16.67 1.11
N LEU A 137 30.74 17.16 1.69
CA LEU A 137 30.73 17.90 2.95
C LEU A 137 29.82 17.22 3.95
N TYR A 138 30.33 16.92 5.14
CA TYR A 138 29.54 16.44 6.27
C TYR A 138 29.62 17.42 7.42
N ARG A 139 28.50 17.71 8.07
CA ARG A 139 28.43 18.45 9.32
C ARG A 139 27.55 17.68 10.30
N GLY A 140 28.12 17.25 11.42
CA GLY A 140 27.39 16.45 12.38
C GLY A 140 28.28 15.83 13.45
N GLU A 141 27.71 14.85 14.12
CA GLU A 141 28.36 14.12 15.19
C GLU A 141 29.33 13.05 14.64
N PHE A 142 30.46 12.87 15.33
CA PHE A 142 31.50 11.89 15.09
C PHE A 142 31.78 11.08 16.35
N ARG A 143 32.09 9.79 16.18
CA ARG A 143 32.61 8.92 17.23
C ARG A 143 33.77 8.10 16.68
N SER A 144 34.96 8.29 17.25
CA SER A 144 36.18 7.58 16.82
C SER A 144 36.41 7.64 15.31
N SER A 145 36.37 8.86 14.75
CA SER A 145 36.54 9.17 13.32
C SER A 145 35.44 8.72 12.36
N ARG A 146 34.34 8.15 12.86
CA ARG A 146 33.17 7.74 12.06
C ARG A 146 31.98 8.65 12.31
N LYS A 147 31.16 8.91 11.29
CA LYS A 147 29.87 9.61 11.45
C LYS A 147 28.98 8.78 12.37
N ASN A 148 28.48 9.38 13.44
CA ASN A 148 27.69 8.67 14.45
C ASN A 148 26.81 9.70 15.17
N GLY A 149 25.49 9.48 15.25
CA GLY A 149 24.54 10.49 15.72
C GLY A 149 23.91 11.26 14.55
N PHE A 150 23.45 12.48 14.80
CA PHE A 150 22.83 13.30 13.76
C PHE A 150 23.87 14.00 12.88
N GLY A 151 23.61 14.07 11.58
CA GLY A 151 24.42 14.86 10.66
C GLY A 151 23.74 15.21 9.35
N VAL A 152 24.33 16.17 8.65
CA VAL A 152 23.98 16.59 7.29
C VAL A 152 25.14 16.27 6.37
N LEU A 153 24.87 15.58 5.27
CA LEU A 153 25.83 15.17 4.26
C LEU A 153 25.41 15.77 2.91
N ILE A 154 26.33 16.46 2.25
CA ILE A 154 26.14 17.05 0.93
C ILE A 154 27.17 16.45 -0.02
N SER A 155 26.68 15.81 -1.08
CA SER A 155 27.47 15.47 -2.25
C SER A 155 26.97 16.32 -3.41
N GLN A 156 27.70 17.39 -3.73
CA GLN A 156 27.28 18.33 -4.78
C GLN A 156 27.04 17.59 -6.10
N GLY A 157 25.90 17.86 -6.73
CA GLY A 157 25.51 17.22 -7.98
C GLY A 157 25.12 15.74 -7.85
N SER A 158 24.92 15.20 -6.64
CA SER A 158 24.42 13.83 -6.48
C SER A 158 23.25 13.74 -5.51
N PHE A 159 23.49 14.02 -4.23
CA PHE A 159 22.45 13.97 -3.21
C PHE A 159 22.79 14.81 -1.98
N THR A 160 21.77 15.12 -1.20
CA THR A 160 21.90 15.62 0.17
C THR A 160 21.17 14.69 1.12
N TYR A 161 21.66 14.57 2.35
CA TYR A 161 21.04 13.79 3.41
C TYR A 161 21.10 14.55 4.72
N ALA A 162 20.01 14.55 5.49
CA ALA A 162 19.98 15.00 6.87
C ALA A 162 19.28 13.95 7.72
N GLY A 163 19.97 13.44 8.75
CA GLY A 163 19.42 12.38 9.57
C GLY A 163 20.48 11.70 10.42
N GLN A 164 20.12 10.52 10.89
CA GLN A 164 20.93 9.73 11.81
C GLN A 164 21.97 8.87 11.07
N PHE A 165 23.13 8.71 11.71
CA PHE A 165 24.23 7.88 11.27
C PHE A 165 24.67 6.94 12.40
N VAL A 166 25.08 5.73 12.04
CA VAL A 166 25.79 4.80 12.91
C VAL A 166 26.95 4.22 12.10
N ASP A 167 28.17 4.43 12.59
CA ASP A 167 29.39 3.87 12.00
C ASP A 167 29.49 4.13 10.49
N ASP A 168 29.40 5.41 10.13
CA ASP A 168 29.42 5.95 8.76
C ASP A 168 28.22 5.65 7.87
N LYS A 169 27.32 4.77 8.29
CA LYS A 169 26.11 4.39 7.54
C LYS A 169 24.92 5.22 7.98
N ARG A 170 24.02 5.52 7.04
CA ARG A 170 22.69 6.06 7.38
C ARG A 170 21.89 4.99 8.12
N GLU A 171 21.36 5.36 9.27
CA GLU A 171 20.65 4.48 10.20
C GLU A 171 19.58 5.31 10.92
N GLY A 172 18.42 4.76 11.28
CA GLY A 172 17.37 5.53 11.94
C GLY A 172 16.66 6.49 10.97
N PHE A 173 16.12 7.60 11.46
CA PHE A 173 15.29 8.48 10.65
C PHE A 173 16.12 9.53 9.89
N GLY A 174 15.74 9.82 8.65
CA GLY A 174 16.38 10.88 7.86
C GLY A 174 15.68 11.21 6.54
N LEU A 175 16.07 12.35 5.99
CA LEU A 175 15.64 12.89 4.71
C LEU A 175 16.81 12.83 3.71
N GLN A 176 16.58 12.24 2.55
CA GLN A 176 17.46 12.32 1.39
C GLN A 176 16.79 13.08 0.25
N LYS A 177 17.53 13.97 -0.41
CA LYS A 177 17.15 14.56 -1.70
C LYS A 177 18.17 14.15 -2.75
N TRP A 178 17.71 13.69 -3.90
CA TRP A 178 18.57 13.35 -5.04
C TRP A 178 18.56 14.47 -6.07
N GLN A 179 19.64 14.59 -6.84
CA GLN A 179 19.71 15.54 -7.97
C GLN A 179 18.57 15.34 -8.99
N SER A 180 18.07 14.11 -9.13
CA SER A 180 16.91 13.78 -9.97
C SER A 180 15.62 14.55 -9.63
N GLY A 181 15.53 15.18 -8.45
CA GLY A 181 14.30 15.78 -7.93
C GLY A 181 13.51 14.86 -6.98
N ASN A 182 13.83 13.55 -6.95
CA ASN A 182 13.27 12.63 -5.97
C ASN A 182 13.70 13.01 -4.54
N SER A 183 12.88 12.67 -3.56
CA SER A 183 13.25 12.75 -2.14
C SER A 183 12.59 11.66 -1.31
N TYR A 184 13.28 11.20 -0.26
CA TYR A 184 12.80 10.19 0.66
C TYR A 184 12.92 10.69 2.07
N ILE A 185 11.86 10.55 2.85
CA ILE A 185 11.88 10.80 4.29
C ILE A 185 11.33 9.57 5.02
N GLY A 186 12.10 9.05 5.96
CA GLY A 186 11.72 7.83 6.66
C GLY A 186 12.89 7.16 7.34
N TYR A 187 12.69 5.89 7.66
CA TYR A 187 13.68 5.08 8.34
C TYR A 187 14.72 4.46 7.39
N TRP A 188 15.94 4.41 7.87
CA TRP A 188 17.13 3.90 7.22
C TRP A 188 17.71 2.78 8.08
N SER A 189 18.24 1.75 7.43
CA SER A 189 19.13 0.81 8.10
C SER A 189 20.23 0.38 7.15
N ASN A 190 21.47 0.43 7.61
CA ASN A 190 22.65 0.09 6.82
C ASN A 190 22.64 0.72 5.42
N ASP A 191 22.46 2.04 5.34
CA ASP A 191 22.43 2.82 4.09
C ASP A 191 21.26 2.54 3.13
N LYS A 192 20.27 1.75 3.55
CA LYS A 192 19.08 1.42 2.75
C LYS A 192 17.82 1.94 3.43
N MET A 193 16.85 2.38 2.63
CA MET A 193 15.51 2.71 3.13
C MET A 193 14.90 1.42 3.72
N ASN A 194 14.47 1.47 4.97
CA ASN A 194 14.01 0.30 5.71
C ASN A 194 13.03 0.69 6.82
N GLY A 195 11.85 0.08 6.84
CA GLY A 195 10.74 0.49 7.70
C GLY A 195 9.84 1.53 7.03
N LYS A 196 9.10 2.31 7.83
CA LYS A 196 8.13 3.29 7.30
C LYS A 196 8.83 4.48 6.63
N GLY A 197 8.27 4.95 5.52
CA GLY A 197 8.76 6.17 4.88
C GLY A 197 7.84 6.70 3.79
N LYS A 198 8.19 7.89 3.28
CA LYS A 198 7.55 8.54 2.14
C LYS A 198 8.58 8.82 1.06
N MET A 199 8.33 8.35 -0.15
CA MET A 199 9.11 8.63 -1.35
C MET A 199 8.32 9.59 -2.24
N TYR A 200 8.89 10.76 -2.48
CA TYR A 200 8.39 11.76 -3.43
C TYR A 200 9.20 11.64 -4.71
N TYR A 201 8.52 11.43 -5.82
CA TYR A 201 9.13 11.29 -7.12
C TYR A 201 9.10 12.61 -7.90
N TYR A 202 10.05 12.79 -8.80
CA TYR A 202 10.20 14.01 -9.61
C TYR A 202 9.01 14.27 -10.54
N ASP A 203 8.28 13.21 -10.92
CA ASP A 203 7.07 13.28 -11.72
C ASP A 203 5.86 13.78 -10.91
N GLY A 204 6.00 13.95 -9.59
CA GLY A 204 4.94 14.34 -8.66
C GLY A 204 4.24 13.15 -8.00
N SER A 205 4.60 11.92 -8.35
CA SER A 205 4.08 10.74 -7.68
C SER A 205 4.57 10.67 -6.22
N LEU A 206 3.79 10.02 -5.37
CA LEU A 206 4.10 9.82 -3.95
C LEU A 206 3.85 8.36 -3.57
N TYR A 207 4.84 7.73 -2.92
CA TYR A 207 4.61 6.50 -2.18
C TYR A 207 4.74 6.74 -0.67
N GLU A 208 3.81 6.22 0.11
CA GLU A 208 3.85 6.18 1.57
C GLU A 208 3.59 4.75 2.05
N GLY A 209 4.55 4.14 2.75
CA GLY A 209 4.43 2.75 3.17
C GLY A 209 5.69 2.16 3.77
N ASP A 210 5.77 0.83 3.79
CA ASP A 210 6.95 0.11 4.26
C ASP A 210 8.01 -0.04 3.16
N PHE A 211 9.27 -0.02 3.59
CA PHE A 211 10.42 -0.30 2.76
C PHE A 211 11.22 -1.46 3.36
N ILE A 212 11.73 -2.34 2.50
CA ILE A 212 12.74 -3.33 2.87
C ILE A 212 13.88 -3.24 1.87
N ASN A 213 15.09 -2.96 2.37
CA ASN A 213 16.30 -2.88 1.55
C ASN A 213 16.20 -1.93 0.35
N GLY A 214 15.49 -0.81 0.50
CA GLY A 214 15.32 0.19 -0.57
C GLY A 214 14.13 -0.06 -1.50
N LEU A 215 13.40 -1.15 -1.35
CA LEU A 215 12.24 -1.50 -2.18
C LEU A 215 10.94 -1.30 -1.40
N LYS A 216 9.88 -0.84 -2.07
CA LYS A 216 8.52 -0.79 -1.51
C LYS A 216 8.09 -2.22 -1.15
N HIS A 217 7.58 -2.37 0.06
CA HIS A 217 7.17 -3.67 0.61
C HIS A 217 5.98 -3.48 1.56
N GLY A 218 5.30 -4.57 1.93
CA GLY A 218 4.22 -4.52 2.91
C GLY A 218 3.08 -3.60 2.49
N GLN A 219 2.45 -2.93 3.46
CA GLN A 219 1.30 -2.08 3.18
C GLN A 219 1.74 -0.68 2.76
N GLY A 220 1.20 -0.19 1.66
CA GLY A 220 1.53 1.13 1.14
C GLY A 220 0.40 1.79 0.37
N ILE A 221 0.62 3.07 0.12
CA ILE A 221 -0.22 3.92 -0.71
C ILE A 221 0.67 4.54 -1.77
N TYR A 222 0.28 4.39 -3.04
CA TYR A 222 0.92 5.07 -4.17
C TYR A 222 -0.09 6.04 -4.78
N GLU A 223 0.28 7.31 -4.90
CA GLU A 223 -0.53 8.38 -5.47
C GLU A 223 0.17 8.91 -6.72
N TRP A 224 -0.58 9.05 -7.81
CA TRP A 224 -0.08 9.61 -9.06
C TRP A 224 -0.55 11.06 -9.23
N PRO A 225 0.18 11.87 -10.03
CA PRO A 225 -0.20 13.25 -10.33
C PRO A 225 -1.56 13.40 -11.03
N ASP A 226 -2.00 12.37 -11.74
CA ASP A 226 -3.30 12.36 -12.44
C ASP A 226 -4.49 12.13 -11.49
N GLY A 227 -4.22 11.92 -10.19
CA GLY A 227 -5.21 11.64 -9.16
C GLY A 227 -5.53 10.16 -8.99
N SER A 228 -4.91 9.28 -9.79
CA SER A 228 -4.97 7.83 -9.53
C SER A 228 -4.32 7.52 -8.19
N LYS A 229 -4.77 6.44 -7.54
CA LYS A 229 -4.29 6.02 -6.23
C LYS A 229 -4.40 4.52 -6.05
N TYR A 230 -3.33 3.88 -5.60
CA TYR A 230 -3.29 2.49 -5.19
C TYR A 230 -3.10 2.42 -3.68
N ARG A 231 -3.86 1.56 -3.00
CA ARG A 231 -3.69 1.21 -1.59
C ARG A 231 -3.71 -0.30 -1.48
N GLY A 232 -2.63 -0.90 -0.99
CA GLY A 232 -2.56 -2.34 -0.82
C GLY A 232 -1.18 -2.85 -0.50
N ASP A 233 -1.01 -4.15 -0.72
CA ASP A 233 0.24 -4.86 -0.50
C ASP A 233 1.25 -4.60 -1.63
N PHE A 234 2.52 -4.53 -1.24
CA PHE A 234 3.69 -4.40 -2.09
C PHE A 234 4.70 -5.49 -1.79
N VAL A 235 5.30 -6.06 -2.83
CA VAL A 235 6.45 -6.98 -2.71
C VAL A 235 7.50 -6.61 -3.74
N LYS A 236 8.65 -6.11 -3.27
CA LYS A 236 9.80 -5.76 -4.11
C LYS A 236 9.41 -4.79 -5.23
N ASP A 237 8.83 -3.65 -4.83
CA ASP A 237 8.31 -2.59 -5.69
C ASP A 237 7.05 -2.88 -6.49
N LYS A 238 6.52 -4.11 -6.47
CA LYS A 238 5.33 -4.49 -7.22
C LYS A 238 4.06 -4.53 -6.38
N TYR A 239 2.91 -4.27 -6.98
CA TYR A 239 1.61 -4.62 -6.41
C TYR A 239 1.48 -6.14 -6.36
N GLU A 240 1.13 -6.64 -5.18
CA GLU A 240 0.99 -8.06 -4.90
C GLU A 240 -0.15 -8.21 -3.88
N GLY A 241 -0.78 -9.38 -3.79
CA GLY A 241 -1.80 -9.61 -2.74
C GLY A 241 -3.07 -8.81 -2.98
N TYR A 242 -3.67 -8.25 -1.92
CA TYR A 242 -4.95 -7.51 -2.04
C TYR A 242 -4.71 -6.00 -2.10
N GLY A 243 -5.43 -5.31 -2.97
CA GLY A 243 -5.33 -3.86 -3.09
C GLY A 243 -6.51 -3.21 -3.82
N GLU A 244 -6.69 -1.93 -3.51
CA GLU A 244 -7.64 -1.02 -4.15
C GLU A 244 -6.88 -0.06 -5.08
N MET A 245 -7.34 0.07 -6.32
CA MET A 245 -6.89 1.07 -7.29
C MET A 245 -8.06 1.98 -7.65
N ILE A 246 -7.91 3.27 -7.38
CA ILE A 246 -8.77 4.34 -7.87
C ILE A 246 -8.07 4.94 -9.08
N TYR A 247 -8.72 4.90 -10.23
CA TYR A 247 -8.17 5.46 -11.47
C TYR A 247 -8.62 6.91 -11.63
N SER A 248 -7.79 7.73 -12.29
CA SER A 248 -8.09 9.13 -12.61
C SER A 248 -9.37 9.32 -13.43
N ASN A 249 -9.77 8.31 -14.20
CA ASN A 249 -11.04 8.31 -14.94
C ASN A 249 -12.27 8.10 -14.03
N GLY A 250 -12.10 7.79 -12.75
CA GLY A 250 -13.13 7.53 -11.75
C GLY A 250 -13.55 6.07 -11.61
N ASP A 251 -12.92 5.15 -12.35
CA ASP A 251 -13.08 3.72 -12.15
C ASP A 251 -12.37 3.29 -10.85
N ILE A 252 -12.86 2.21 -10.23
CA ILE A 252 -12.30 1.66 -9.00
C ILE A 252 -12.18 0.15 -9.17
N TYR A 253 -10.98 -0.38 -8.95
CA TYR A 253 -10.74 -1.81 -8.80
C TYR A 253 -10.42 -2.13 -7.35
N GLU A 254 -10.98 -3.21 -6.84
CA GLU A 254 -10.68 -3.76 -5.53
C GLU A 254 -10.53 -5.27 -5.68
N GLY A 255 -9.37 -5.83 -5.38
CA GLY A 255 -9.15 -7.26 -5.58
C GLY A 255 -7.69 -7.69 -5.49
N ASN A 256 -7.40 -8.88 -6.02
CA ASN A 256 -6.05 -9.42 -5.98
C ASN A 256 -5.17 -8.85 -7.11
N TRP A 257 -3.89 -8.76 -6.81
CA TRP A 257 -2.79 -8.28 -7.64
C TRP A 257 -1.67 -9.30 -7.61
N GLU A 258 -1.01 -9.46 -8.76
CA GLU A 258 0.14 -10.33 -8.95
C GLU A 258 1.03 -9.67 -10.00
N ASP A 259 2.29 -9.41 -9.66
CA ASP A 259 3.26 -8.77 -10.56
C ASP A 259 2.71 -7.50 -11.24
N ASP A 260 2.16 -6.56 -10.46
CA ASP A 260 1.56 -5.29 -10.92
C ASP A 260 0.27 -5.41 -11.76
N LYS A 261 -0.28 -6.61 -11.92
CA LYS A 261 -1.49 -6.85 -12.70
C LYS A 261 -2.64 -7.34 -11.83
N ARG A 262 -3.87 -7.01 -12.23
CA ARG A 262 -5.06 -7.61 -11.62
C ARG A 262 -5.09 -9.10 -11.93
N SER A 263 -5.16 -9.90 -10.87
CA SER A 263 -5.17 -11.37 -10.92
C SER A 263 -6.19 -11.90 -9.93
N GLY A 264 -6.54 -13.18 -10.00
CA GLY A 264 -7.47 -13.80 -9.06
C GLY A 264 -8.86 -13.14 -9.03
N ARG A 265 -9.45 -12.98 -7.85
CA ARG A 265 -10.78 -12.37 -7.70
C ARG A 265 -10.67 -10.85 -7.57
N GLY A 266 -11.62 -10.14 -8.14
CA GLY A 266 -11.76 -8.70 -7.93
C GLY A 266 -13.11 -8.14 -8.33
N LYS A 267 -13.33 -6.90 -7.92
CA LYS A 267 -14.49 -6.06 -8.18
C LYS A 267 -14.03 -4.80 -8.89
N MET A 268 -14.60 -4.55 -10.06
CA MET A 268 -14.36 -3.34 -10.85
C MET A 268 -15.65 -2.54 -10.92
N LYS A 269 -15.66 -1.34 -10.36
CA LYS A 269 -16.74 -0.36 -10.47
C LYS A 269 -16.33 0.68 -11.50
N LEU A 270 -17.09 0.77 -12.59
CA LEU A 270 -16.87 1.77 -13.63
C LEU A 270 -17.60 3.07 -13.26
N LYS A 271 -17.05 4.20 -13.68
CA LYS A 271 -17.65 5.53 -13.46
C LYS A 271 -19.06 5.65 -14.04
N ASP A 272 -19.36 4.93 -15.12
CA ASP A 272 -20.66 4.93 -15.77
C ASP A 272 -21.74 4.15 -14.99
N GLY A 273 -21.36 3.52 -13.87
CA GLY A 273 -22.24 2.80 -12.96
C GLY A 273 -22.28 1.29 -13.15
N HIS A 274 -21.59 0.74 -14.15
CA HIS A 274 -21.44 -0.71 -14.28
C HIS A 274 -20.51 -1.26 -13.21
N ILE A 275 -20.80 -2.47 -12.73
CA ILE A 275 -19.95 -3.20 -11.80
C ILE A 275 -19.63 -4.56 -12.41
N TYR A 276 -18.38 -4.98 -12.36
CA TYR A 276 -17.97 -6.35 -12.64
C TYR A 276 -17.40 -6.98 -11.37
N ASN A 277 -17.98 -8.11 -10.94
CA ASN A 277 -17.44 -8.95 -9.88
C ASN A 277 -17.05 -10.29 -10.51
N GLY A 278 -15.78 -10.69 -10.43
CA GLY A 278 -15.37 -11.94 -11.06
C GLY A 278 -13.87 -12.18 -10.98
N TYR A 279 -13.41 -13.15 -11.78
CA TYR A 279 -11.98 -13.41 -11.89
C TYR A 279 -11.31 -12.50 -12.92
N PHE A 280 -10.03 -12.23 -12.67
CA PHE A 280 -9.08 -11.53 -13.51
C PHE A 280 -7.87 -12.42 -13.75
N LYS A 281 -7.27 -12.28 -14.93
CA LYS A 281 -5.99 -12.86 -15.27
C LYS A 281 -5.25 -11.88 -16.17
N ASP A 282 -4.05 -11.47 -15.76
CA ASP A 282 -3.24 -10.50 -16.50
C ASP A 282 -4.05 -9.25 -16.92
N ASP A 283 -4.72 -8.61 -15.96
CA ASP A 283 -5.57 -7.42 -16.17
C ASP A 283 -6.87 -7.61 -16.96
N LYS A 284 -7.18 -8.84 -17.37
CA LYS A 284 -8.37 -9.14 -18.16
C LYS A 284 -9.40 -9.91 -17.35
N LYS A 285 -10.69 -9.57 -17.53
CA LYS A 285 -11.80 -10.38 -17.03
C LYS A 285 -11.66 -11.79 -17.60
N HIS A 286 -11.69 -12.78 -16.71
CA HIS A 286 -11.46 -14.18 -17.04
C HIS A 286 -12.33 -15.07 -16.15
N GLY A 287 -12.58 -16.31 -16.56
CA GLY A 287 -13.33 -17.28 -15.76
C GLY A 287 -14.75 -16.82 -15.42
N LYS A 288 -15.28 -17.24 -14.27
CA LYS A 288 -16.63 -16.87 -13.84
C LYS A 288 -16.69 -15.39 -13.43
N GLY A 289 -17.76 -14.70 -13.84
CA GLY A 289 -18.00 -13.34 -13.40
C GLY A 289 -19.45 -12.90 -13.56
N MET A 290 -19.74 -11.75 -12.98
CA MET A 290 -21.04 -11.09 -13.01
C MET A 290 -20.86 -9.61 -13.34
N ILE A 291 -21.62 -9.12 -14.32
CA ILE A 291 -21.79 -7.70 -14.62
C ILE A 291 -23.12 -7.26 -14.03
N ILE A 292 -23.11 -6.19 -13.23
CA ILE A 292 -24.30 -5.43 -12.84
C ILE A 292 -24.32 -4.18 -13.72
N TYR A 293 -25.37 -4.05 -14.52
CA TYR A 293 -25.57 -2.92 -15.42
C TYR A 293 -26.22 -1.75 -14.68
N ARG A 294 -26.10 -0.56 -15.29
CA ARG A 294 -26.67 0.68 -14.74
C ARG A 294 -28.18 0.60 -14.52
N ASP A 295 -28.88 -0.09 -15.41
CA ASP A 295 -30.33 -0.35 -15.32
C ASP A 295 -30.71 -1.37 -14.24
N LYS A 296 -29.75 -1.85 -13.45
CA LYS A 296 -29.86 -2.93 -12.46
C LYS A 296 -30.07 -4.32 -13.05
N SER A 297 -30.07 -4.47 -14.37
CA SER A 297 -29.97 -5.80 -14.98
C SER A 297 -28.62 -6.42 -14.65
N LYS A 298 -28.56 -7.74 -14.61
CA LYS A 298 -27.35 -8.48 -14.27
C LYS A 298 -27.05 -9.48 -15.38
N TYR A 299 -25.78 -9.73 -15.65
CA TYR A 299 -25.34 -10.83 -16.48
C TYR A 299 -24.32 -11.65 -15.70
N ARG A 300 -24.51 -12.96 -15.62
CA ARG A 300 -23.54 -13.91 -15.07
C ARG A 300 -23.08 -14.83 -16.18
N GLY A 301 -21.80 -15.14 -16.26
CA GLY A 301 -21.29 -16.06 -17.26
C GLY A 301 -19.80 -16.31 -17.16
N ILE A 302 -19.25 -16.95 -18.18
CA ILE A 302 -17.81 -17.12 -18.35
C ILE A 302 -17.25 -15.94 -19.14
N PHE A 303 -16.03 -15.54 -18.80
CA PHE A 303 -15.27 -14.50 -19.46
C PHE A 303 -13.93 -15.07 -19.94
N LYS A 304 -13.49 -14.63 -21.12
CA LYS A 304 -12.19 -14.92 -21.68
C LYS A 304 -11.64 -13.65 -22.31
N ASP A 305 -10.50 -13.18 -21.82
CA ASP A 305 -9.80 -12.00 -22.33
C ASP A 305 -10.72 -10.76 -22.48
N ASN A 306 -11.42 -10.40 -21.40
CA ASN A 306 -12.40 -9.31 -21.32
C ASN A 306 -13.75 -9.55 -22.04
N LYS A 307 -13.91 -10.65 -22.76
CA LYS A 307 -15.11 -10.95 -23.53
C LYS A 307 -15.98 -11.97 -22.81
N LYS A 308 -17.31 -11.85 -22.95
CA LYS A 308 -18.24 -12.91 -22.57
C LYS A 308 -17.97 -14.15 -23.43
N ASP A 309 -18.00 -15.32 -22.81
CA ASP A 309 -17.73 -16.60 -23.46
C ASP A 309 -18.61 -17.70 -22.86
N ASP A 310 -18.83 -18.78 -23.61
CA ASP A 310 -19.67 -19.92 -23.24
C ASP A 310 -21.10 -19.53 -22.78
N ARG A 311 -21.62 -20.16 -21.72
CA ARG A 311 -22.98 -19.94 -21.22
C ARG A 311 -23.02 -18.79 -20.23
N GLY A 312 -24.08 -17.99 -20.33
CA GLY A 312 -24.42 -16.99 -19.33
C GLY A 312 -25.92 -16.86 -19.13
N VAL A 313 -26.29 -16.14 -18.07
CA VAL A 313 -27.67 -15.83 -17.73
C VAL A 313 -27.77 -14.32 -17.53
N ARG A 314 -28.70 -13.69 -18.23
CA ARG A 314 -29.09 -12.30 -18.04
C ARG A 314 -30.37 -12.23 -17.21
N THR A 315 -30.34 -11.49 -16.11
CA THR A 315 -31.49 -11.24 -15.24
C THR A 315 -31.92 -9.79 -15.38
N THR A 316 -33.19 -9.54 -15.71
CA THR A 316 -33.75 -8.19 -15.76
C THR A 316 -33.93 -7.62 -14.35
N PRO A 317 -34.14 -6.30 -14.19
CA PRO A 317 -34.41 -5.71 -12.87
C PRO A 317 -35.68 -6.26 -12.18
N LYS A 318 -36.58 -6.88 -12.96
CA LYS A 318 -37.79 -7.55 -12.47
C LYS A 318 -37.56 -9.02 -12.09
N GLY A 319 -36.32 -9.52 -12.20
CA GLY A 319 -35.97 -10.91 -11.90
C GLY A 319 -36.17 -11.89 -13.07
N THR A 320 -36.58 -11.43 -14.26
CA THR A 320 -36.76 -12.32 -15.42
C THR A 320 -35.41 -12.80 -15.94
N ARG A 321 -35.23 -14.12 -16.09
CA ARG A 321 -33.97 -14.73 -16.52
C ARG A 321 -34.02 -15.13 -18.00
N HIS A 322 -32.91 -14.89 -18.69
CA HIS A 322 -32.69 -15.28 -20.08
C HIS A 322 -31.32 -15.95 -20.20
N GLU A 323 -31.28 -17.18 -20.72
CA GLU A 323 -30.01 -17.81 -21.07
C GLU A 323 -29.41 -17.15 -22.31
N GLU A 324 -28.08 -17.05 -22.34
CA GLU A 324 -27.34 -16.49 -23.46
C GLU A 324 -26.12 -17.35 -23.76
N LEU A 325 -25.89 -17.63 -25.05
CA LEU A 325 -24.67 -18.29 -25.51
C LEU A 325 -23.74 -17.28 -26.19
N TRP A 326 -22.47 -17.26 -25.75
CA TRP A 326 -21.45 -16.32 -26.19
C TRP A 326 -20.22 -17.05 -26.74
N ARG A 327 -19.64 -16.53 -27.82
CA ARG A 327 -18.35 -16.98 -28.34
C ARG A 327 -17.56 -15.75 -28.74
N ASP A 328 -16.39 -15.58 -28.12
CA ASP A 328 -15.51 -14.43 -28.38
C ASP A 328 -16.24 -13.07 -28.30
N GLY A 329 -17.16 -12.94 -27.34
CA GLY A 329 -17.93 -11.70 -27.12
C GLY A 329 -19.10 -11.50 -28.08
N VAL A 330 -19.40 -12.45 -28.96
CA VAL A 330 -20.57 -12.42 -29.86
C VAL A 330 -21.65 -13.36 -29.35
N LYS A 331 -22.87 -12.83 -29.15
CA LYS A 331 -24.04 -13.63 -28.79
C LYS A 331 -24.53 -14.41 -30.01
N TYR A 332 -24.76 -15.71 -29.87
CA TYR A 332 -25.21 -16.58 -30.97
C TYR A 332 -26.45 -17.42 -30.67
N TYR A 333 -26.99 -17.33 -29.44
CA TYR A 333 -28.33 -17.82 -29.07
C TYR A 333 -28.83 -17.06 -27.83
#